data_AF-A0A0F9GAJ6-F1
#
_entry.id   AF-A0A0F9GAJ6-F1
#
_cell.length_a   1.000
_cell.length_b   1.000
_cell.length_c   1.000
_cell.angle_alpha   90.00
_cell.angle_beta   90.00
_cell.angle_gamma   90.00
#
_symmetry.space_group_name_H-M   'P 1'
#
loop_
_entity.id
_entity.type
_entity.pdbx_description
1 polymer ?
#
loop_
_entity_poly.entity_id
_entity_poly.type
_entity_poly.pdbx_seq_one_letter_code
_entity_poly.pdbx_strand_id
1 'polypeptide(L)'
;MVKIINKPMGRPNQEVDYAEVYKLSMLHCTVSEIATSMGLNEKTLAASSDFQEIYKKGTDDGKKSLRRLQEAKAAGQDAKLYLDKDGNEVLDAKGRPIVIQPGYAPDTTMQIWLGKQQLGQTDQMSVNRMEVAVSVIHKNFDKEKAPEVKPGHGD
;
A
#
# COMPACT_ATOMS: atom_id res chain seq x y z
N MET A 1 -14.36 22.35 -2.09
CA MET A 1 -14.34 23.45 -3.08
C MET A 1 -14.84 22.84 -4.36
N VAL A 2 -16.01 23.26 -4.82
CA VAL A 2 -16.64 22.70 -6.02
C VAL A 2 -16.08 23.41 -7.24
N LYS A 3 -15.58 22.66 -8.22
CA LYS A 3 -15.24 23.21 -9.53
C LYS A 3 -15.98 22.44 -10.63
N ILE A 4 -16.17 23.14 -11.74
CA ILE A 4 -16.90 22.64 -12.90
C ILE A 4 -15.89 22.16 -13.95
N ILE A 5 -16.02 20.91 -14.38
CA ILE A 5 -15.31 20.39 -15.55
C ILE A 5 -16.19 20.67 -16.79
N ASN A 6 -15.76 21.62 -17.62
CA ASN A 6 -16.43 21.97 -18.86
C ASN A 6 -16.25 20.85 -19.90
N LYS A 7 -17.34 20.40 -20.50
CA LYS A 7 -17.34 19.37 -21.54
C LYS A 7 -17.62 20.00 -22.92
N PRO A 8 -17.18 19.38 -24.03
CA PRO A 8 -17.46 19.88 -25.37
C PRO A 8 -18.97 20.04 -25.60
N MET A 9 -19.33 21.00 -26.45
CA MET A 9 -20.72 21.45 -26.67
C MET A 9 -21.72 20.30 -26.76
N GLY A 10 -22.82 20.41 -26.00
CA GLY A 10 -23.94 19.47 -25.99
C GLY A 10 -23.96 18.51 -24.80
N ARG A 11 -22.81 18.21 -24.16
CA ARG A 11 -22.78 17.38 -22.95
C ARG A 11 -22.87 18.27 -21.69
N PRO A 12 -23.72 17.96 -20.70
CA PRO A 12 -23.82 18.76 -19.49
C PRO A 12 -22.50 18.80 -18.73
N ASN A 13 -22.21 19.99 -18.18
CA ASN A 13 -21.08 20.24 -17.30
C ASN A 13 -21.16 19.36 -16.06
N GLN A 14 -19.98 19.01 -15.53
CA GLN A 14 -19.90 18.17 -14.34
C GLN A 14 -19.32 18.94 -13.17
N GLU A 15 -20.04 18.94 -12.06
CA GLU A 15 -19.53 19.47 -10.80
C GLU A 15 -18.74 18.39 -10.05
N VAL A 16 -17.55 18.78 -9.57
CA VAL A 16 -16.67 17.91 -8.78
C VAL A 16 -16.30 18.65 -7.50
N ASP A 17 -16.62 18.05 -6.34
CA ASP A 17 -16.13 18.55 -5.06
C ASP A 17 -14.74 18.02 -4.75
N TYR A 18 -13.74 18.89 -4.96
CA TYR A 18 -12.35 18.56 -4.72
C TYR A 18 -11.99 18.43 -3.23
N ALA A 19 -12.82 18.97 -2.32
CA ALA A 19 -12.62 18.74 -0.89
C ALA A 19 -12.91 17.29 -0.53
N GLU A 20 -13.97 16.70 -1.11
CA GLU A 20 -14.29 15.31 -0.91
C GLU A 20 -13.30 14.39 -1.61
N VAL A 21 -12.87 14.73 -2.83
CA VAL A 21 -11.77 14.02 -3.53
C VAL A 21 -10.54 13.92 -2.64
N TYR A 22 -10.11 15.04 -2.04
CA TYR A 22 -8.92 15.04 -1.17
C TYR A 22 -9.07 14.08 0.02
N LYS A 23 -10.22 14.10 0.70
CA LYS A 23 -10.49 13.20 1.84
C LYS A 23 -10.48 11.74 1.41
N LEU A 24 -11.14 11.40 0.30
CA LEU A 24 -11.18 10.04 -0.22
C LEU A 24 -9.78 9.58 -0.68
N SER A 25 -8.99 10.46 -1.30
CA SER A 25 -7.60 10.17 -1.65
C SER A 25 -6.71 9.93 -0.43
N MET A 26 -6.95 10.66 0.67
CA MET A 26 -6.26 10.44 1.95
C MET A 26 -6.59 9.07 2.56
N LEU A 27 -7.79 8.55 2.29
CA LEU A 27 -8.20 7.18 2.65
C LEU A 27 -7.67 6.11 1.68
N HIS A 28 -6.84 6.49 0.71
CA HIS A 28 -6.31 5.60 -0.32
C HIS A 28 -7.36 4.98 -1.25
N CYS A 29 -8.53 5.63 -1.39
CA CYS A 29 -9.50 5.23 -2.41
C CYS A 29 -8.90 5.41 -3.81
N THR A 30 -9.18 4.45 -4.69
CA THR A 30 -8.83 4.49 -6.11
C THR A 30 -9.67 5.50 -6.87
N VAL A 31 -9.22 5.89 -8.07
CA VAL A 31 -9.97 6.81 -8.94
C VAL A 31 -11.35 6.24 -9.29
N SER A 32 -11.47 4.92 -9.44
CA SER A 32 -12.74 4.25 -9.75
C SER A 32 -13.74 4.33 -8.59
N GLU A 33 -13.27 4.13 -7.35
CA GLU A 33 -14.10 4.27 -6.14
C GLU A 33 -14.56 5.71 -5.95
N ILE A 34 -13.66 6.69 -6.14
CA ILE A 34 -14.01 8.12 -6.08
C ILE A 34 -15.03 8.47 -7.16
N ALA A 35 -14.83 8.00 -8.39
CA ALA A 35 -15.75 8.23 -9.49
C ALA A 35 -17.14 7.62 -9.20
N THR A 36 -17.20 6.41 -8.66
CA THR A 36 -18.45 5.75 -8.27
C THR A 36 -19.17 6.51 -7.17
N SER A 37 -18.43 6.94 -6.12
CA SER A 37 -18.97 7.72 -5.00
C SER A 37 -19.58 9.05 -5.47
N MET A 38 -18.97 9.69 -6.45
CA MET A 38 -19.41 10.99 -6.97
C MET A 38 -20.36 10.89 -8.18
N GLY A 39 -20.70 9.67 -8.64
CA GLY A 39 -21.51 9.46 -9.84
C GLY A 39 -20.86 9.96 -11.14
N LEU A 40 -19.52 9.95 -11.20
CA LEU A 40 -18.72 10.46 -12.31
C LEU A 40 -18.17 9.33 -13.18
N ASN A 41 -17.81 9.66 -14.42
CA ASN A 41 -17.07 8.74 -15.26
C ASN A 41 -15.58 8.80 -14.92
N GLU A 42 -14.99 7.65 -14.58
CA GLU A 42 -13.58 7.51 -14.18
C GLU A 42 -12.61 8.15 -15.19
N LYS A 43 -12.78 7.89 -16.50
CA LYS A 43 -11.89 8.44 -17.54
C LYS A 43 -11.95 9.97 -17.62
N THR A 44 -13.13 10.53 -17.38
CA THR A 44 -13.31 11.99 -17.36
C THR A 44 -12.61 12.60 -16.15
N LEU A 45 -12.72 11.94 -14.99
CA LEU A 45 -12.10 12.39 -13.75
C LEU A 45 -10.58 12.29 -13.81
N ALA A 46 -10.06 11.16 -14.30
CA ALA A 46 -8.62 10.90 -14.45
C ALA A 46 -7.92 11.84 -15.44
N ALA A 47 -8.64 12.37 -16.43
CA ALA A 47 -8.09 13.30 -17.42
C ALA A 47 -7.94 14.75 -16.90
N SER A 48 -8.58 15.08 -15.77
CA SER A 48 -8.52 16.42 -15.20
C SER A 48 -7.19 16.65 -14.47
N SER A 49 -6.44 17.69 -14.85
CA SER A 49 -5.20 18.10 -14.17
C SER A 49 -5.44 18.43 -12.70
N ASP A 50 -6.49 19.22 -12.43
CA ASP A 50 -6.91 19.59 -11.07
C ASP A 50 -7.18 18.34 -10.21
N PHE A 51 -7.78 17.30 -10.81
CA PHE A 51 -8.02 16.04 -10.10
C PHE A 51 -6.71 15.33 -9.78
N GLN A 52 -5.82 15.20 -10.75
CA GLN A 52 -4.54 14.52 -10.57
C GLN A 52 -3.70 15.19 -9.47
N GLU A 53 -3.66 16.53 -9.42
CA GLU A 53 -2.94 17.28 -8.39
C GLU A 53 -3.51 17.03 -6.99
N ILE A 54 -4.82 17.16 -6.82
CA ILE A 54 -5.48 16.97 -5.52
C ILE A 54 -5.42 15.50 -5.08
N TYR A 55 -5.61 14.57 -6.01
CA TYR A 55 -5.51 13.13 -5.76
C TYR A 55 -4.12 12.74 -5.31
N LYS A 56 -3.08 13.24 -6.00
CA LYS A 56 -1.68 13.00 -5.62
C LYS A 56 -1.39 13.57 -4.23
N LYS A 57 -1.81 14.82 -3.98
CA LYS A 57 -1.62 15.47 -2.69
C LYS A 57 -2.28 14.67 -1.56
N GLY A 58 -3.54 14.28 -1.71
CA GLY A 58 -4.27 13.48 -0.73
C GLY A 58 -3.62 12.11 -0.50
N THR A 59 -3.17 11.45 -1.56
CA THR A 59 -2.46 10.17 -1.47
C THR A 59 -1.15 10.29 -0.70
N ASP A 60 -0.37 11.34 -0.95
CA ASP A 60 0.91 11.58 -0.28
C ASP A 60 0.71 11.90 1.22
N ASP A 61 -0.33 12.70 1.54
CA ASP A 61 -0.73 12.99 2.92
C ASP A 61 -1.28 11.75 3.65
N GLY A 62 -2.04 10.90 2.96
CA GLY A 62 -2.48 9.59 3.45
C GLY A 62 -1.29 8.69 3.79
N LYS A 63 -0.32 8.55 2.87
CA LYS A 63 0.90 7.76 3.09
C LYS A 63 1.71 8.28 4.27
N LYS A 64 1.80 9.60 4.42
CA LYS A 64 2.46 10.22 5.58
C LYS A 64 1.73 9.89 6.88
N SER A 65 0.40 9.92 6.89
CA SER A 65 -0.42 9.58 8.05
C SER A 65 -0.28 8.10 8.43
N LEU A 66 -0.33 7.21 7.43
CA LEU A 66 -0.09 5.78 7.64
C LEU A 66 1.30 5.51 8.22
N ARG A 67 2.35 6.17 7.71
CA ARG A 67 3.72 6.03 8.25
C ARG A 67 3.81 6.41 9.72
N ARG A 68 3.15 7.49 10.15
CA ARG A 68 3.08 7.86 11.57
C ARG A 68 2.41 6.80 12.44
N LEU A 69 1.33 6.20 11.94
CA LEU A 69 0.64 5.11 12.64
C LEU A 69 1.51 3.85 12.71
N GLN A 70 2.23 3.53 11.64
CA GLN A 70 3.18 2.43 11.61
C GLN A 70 4.36 2.67 12.57
N GLU A 71 4.89 3.88 12.63
CA GLU A 71 5.94 4.28 13.59
C GLU A 71 5.45 4.17 15.04
N ALA A 72 4.26 4.68 15.34
CA ALA A 72 3.66 4.54 16.67
C ALA A 72 3.45 3.07 17.06
N LYS A 73 2.95 2.26 16.12
CA LYS A 73 2.76 0.82 16.34
C LYS A 73 4.09 0.10 16.57
N ALA A 74 5.13 0.47 15.82
CA ALA A 74 6.48 -0.07 15.96
C ALA A 74 7.10 0.31 17.32
N ALA A 75 6.86 1.53 17.81
CA ALA A 75 7.39 2.03 19.08
C ALA A 75 6.69 1.42 20.31
N GLY A 76 5.45 0.96 20.17
CA GLY A 76 4.66 0.52 21.32
C GLY A 76 4.02 1.70 22.06
N GLN A 77 3.25 1.40 23.09
CA GLN A 77 2.63 2.42 23.93
C GLN A 77 2.52 1.91 25.37
N ASP A 78 2.84 2.79 26.33
CA ASP A 78 2.62 2.49 27.74
C ASP A 78 1.13 2.53 28.09
N ALA A 79 0.78 1.82 29.17
CA ALA A 79 -0.58 1.78 29.68
C ALA A 79 -1.00 3.15 30.22
N LYS A 80 -2.18 3.61 29.80
CA LYS A 80 -2.76 4.85 30.34
C LYS A 80 -3.55 4.52 31.60
N LEU A 81 -3.06 5.00 32.73
CA LEU A 81 -3.70 4.80 34.03
C LEU A 81 -4.79 5.85 34.28
N TYR A 82 -5.77 5.48 35.10
CA TYR A 82 -6.76 6.40 35.63
C TYR A 82 -6.14 7.18 36.79
N LEU A 83 -6.09 8.49 36.61
CA LEU A 83 -5.61 9.43 37.62
C LEU A 83 -6.83 10.14 38.21
N ASP A 84 -6.79 10.38 39.51
CA ASP A 84 -7.77 11.23 40.18
C ASP A 84 -7.54 12.71 39.79
N LYS A 85 -8.44 13.60 40.22
CA LYS A 85 -8.38 15.05 39.98
C LYS A 85 -7.07 15.69 40.48
N ASP A 86 -6.47 15.09 41.50
CA ASP A 86 -5.21 15.53 42.11
C ASP A 86 -3.97 14.88 41.45
N GLY A 87 -4.15 14.07 40.41
CA GLY A 87 -3.06 13.42 39.67
C GLY A 87 -2.53 12.13 40.28
N ASN A 88 -3.15 11.64 41.37
CA ASN A 88 -2.77 10.38 42.01
C ASN A 88 -3.37 9.17 41.27
N GLU A 89 -2.64 8.06 41.21
CA GLU A 89 -3.13 6.81 40.63
C GLU A 89 -4.28 6.22 41.46
N VAL A 90 -5.40 5.93 40.81
CA VAL A 90 -6.52 5.26 41.46
C VAL A 90 -6.32 3.76 41.39
N LEU A 91 -6.33 3.12 42.56
CA LEU A 91 -6.14 1.67 42.70
C LEU A 91 -7.47 0.92 42.77
N ASP A 92 -7.49 -0.30 42.25
CA ASP A 92 -8.59 -1.25 42.42
C ASP A 92 -8.65 -1.79 43.86
N ALA A 93 -9.69 -2.57 44.17
CA ALA A 93 -9.84 -3.23 45.48
C ALA A 93 -8.70 -4.21 45.84
N LYS A 94 -7.81 -4.52 44.91
CA LYS A 94 -6.63 -5.38 45.09
C LYS A 94 -5.32 -4.57 45.09
N GLY A 95 -5.40 -3.23 45.12
CA GLY A 95 -4.25 -2.34 45.15
C GLY A 95 -3.52 -2.16 43.81
N ARG A 96 -4.13 -2.52 42.68
CA ARG A 96 -3.54 -2.37 41.34
C ARG A 96 -4.10 -1.13 40.64
N PRO A 97 -3.29 -0.36 39.89
CA PRO A 97 -3.79 0.81 39.17
C PRO A 97 -4.87 0.45 38.16
N ILE A 98 -5.92 1.28 38.08
CA ILE A 98 -6.98 1.13 37.09
C ILE A 98 -6.46 1.61 35.75
N VAL A 99 -6.50 0.75 34.74
CA VAL A 99 -6.03 1.04 33.38
C VAL A 99 -7.19 1.52 32.51
N ILE A 100 -7.10 2.73 31.93
CA ILE A 100 -8.08 3.28 30.96
C ILE A 100 -7.81 2.69 29.57
N GLN A 101 -6.54 2.65 29.18
CA GLN A 101 -6.13 2.11 27.88
C GLN A 101 -4.94 1.16 28.11
N PRO A 102 -5.05 -0.11 27.69
CA PRO A 102 -3.95 -1.04 27.82
C PRO A 102 -2.78 -0.57 26.96
N GLY A 103 -1.57 -0.64 27.53
CA GLY A 103 -0.35 -0.50 26.76
C GLY A 103 -0.11 -1.72 25.89
N TYR A 104 0.75 -1.58 24.89
CA TYR A 104 1.20 -2.68 24.06
C TYR A 104 2.70 -2.58 23.80
N ALA A 105 3.34 -3.74 23.77
CA ALA A 105 4.78 -3.82 23.51
C ALA A 105 5.11 -3.32 22.09
N PRO A 106 6.35 -2.81 21.89
CA PRO A 106 6.86 -2.47 20.56
C PRO A 106 6.74 -3.64 19.57
N ASP A 107 6.25 -3.38 18.36
CA ASP A 107 6.06 -4.40 17.33
C ASP A 107 7.34 -4.59 16.49
N THR A 108 8.07 -5.68 16.75
CA THR A 108 9.32 -6.01 16.06
C THR A 108 9.13 -6.21 14.56
N THR A 109 8.01 -6.79 14.12
CA THR A 109 7.74 -7.00 12.69
C THR A 109 7.58 -5.66 11.98
N MET A 110 6.91 -4.69 12.62
CA MET A 110 6.81 -3.33 12.07
C MET A 110 8.14 -2.58 12.09
N GLN A 111 8.98 -2.76 13.11
CA GLN A 111 10.32 -2.18 13.13
C GLN A 111 11.18 -2.70 11.97
N ILE A 112 11.15 -4.02 11.71
CA ILE A 112 11.85 -4.62 10.57
C ILE A 112 11.30 -4.08 9.25
N TRP A 113 9.97 -4.03 9.10
CA TRP A 113 9.34 -3.51 7.88
C TRP A 113 9.74 -2.06 7.60
N LEU A 114 9.68 -1.19 8.63
CA LEU A 114 10.11 0.20 8.52
C LEU A 114 11.61 0.32 8.24
N GLY A 115 12.44 -0.51 8.87
CA GLY A 115 13.88 -0.56 8.60
C GLY A 115 14.18 -0.89 7.13
N LYS A 116 13.47 -1.85 6.54
CA LYS A 116 13.61 -2.17 5.12
C LYS A 116 13.13 -1.03 4.22
N GLN A 117 11.95 -0.47 4.50
CA GLN A 117 11.31 0.52 3.63
C GLN A 117 11.90 1.93 3.73
N GLN A 118 12.31 2.37 4.93
CA GLN A 118 12.77 3.75 5.18
C GLN A 118 14.29 3.86 5.32
N LEU A 119 14.96 2.82 5.82
CA LEU A 119 16.41 2.84 6.08
C LEU A 119 17.22 2.06 5.04
N GLY A 120 16.56 1.47 4.03
CA GLY A 120 17.21 0.70 2.98
C GLY A 120 17.85 -0.60 3.46
N GLN A 121 17.39 -1.14 4.60
CA GLN A 121 17.91 -2.40 5.11
C GLN A 121 17.53 -3.55 4.17
N THR A 122 18.48 -4.44 3.92
CA THR A 122 18.30 -5.64 3.12
C THR A 122 18.66 -6.87 3.93
N ASP A 123 17.99 -8.00 3.67
CA ASP A 123 18.38 -9.25 4.28
C ASP A 123 19.78 -9.66 3.81
N GLN A 124 20.65 -10.01 4.75
CA GLN A 124 21.97 -10.55 4.44
C GLN A 124 21.87 -12.07 4.49
N MET A 125 22.22 -12.74 3.37
CA MET A 125 22.30 -14.19 3.33
C MET A 125 23.76 -14.62 3.37
N SER A 126 24.18 -15.24 4.48
CA SER A 126 25.47 -15.94 4.53
C SER A 126 25.35 -17.24 3.73
N VAL A 127 25.75 -17.23 2.47
CA VAL A 127 25.82 -18.45 1.67
C VAL A 127 27.08 -19.20 2.10
N ASN A 128 26.94 -20.27 2.88
CA ASN A 128 28.05 -21.20 3.07
C ASN A 128 28.22 -21.95 1.75
N ARG A 129 29.11 -21.45 0.89
CA ARG A 129 29.47 -22.09 -0.37
C ARG A 129 30.30 -23.34 -0.03
N MET A 130 29.63 -24.41 0.39
CA MET A 130 30.22 -25.73 0.26
C MET A 130 30.39 -25.98 -1.24
N GLU A 131 31.63 -26.21 -1.65
CA GLU A 131 31.95 -26.63 -3.01
C GLU A 131 31.40 -28.04 -3.23
N VAL A 132 30.12 -28.12 -3.59
CA VAL A 132 29.51 -29.36 -4.04
C VAL A 132 29.79 -29.46 -5.53
N ALA A 133 30.55 -30.48 -5.94
CA ALA A 133 30.74 -30.78 -7.34
C ALA A 133 29.38 -31.18 -7.95
N VAL A 134 28.74 -30.25 -8.65
CA VAL A 134 27.51 -30.52 -9.39
C VAL A 134 27.88 -30.85 -10.83
N SER A 135 27.73 -32.11 -11.23
CA SER A 135 27.85 -32.50 -12.63
C SER A 135 26.61 -32.05 -13.41
N VAL A 136 26.74 -31.00 -14.22
CA VAL A 136 25.66 -30.54 -15.11
C VAL A 136 25.64 -31.42 -16.35
N ILE A 137 24.76 -32.42 -16.39
CA ILE A 137 24.55 -33.27 -17.56
C ILE A 137 23.70 -32.47 -18.57
N HIS A 138 24.34 -31.92 -19.59
CA HIS A 138 23.64 -31.39 -20.76
C HIS A 138 23.17 -32.56 -21.61
N LYS A 139 21.87 -32.85 -21.62
CA LYS A 139 21.27 -33.77 -22.60
C LYS A 139 21.17 -33.01 -23.93
N ASN A 140 22.12 -33.25 -24.83
CA ASN A 140 21.98 -32.84 -26.22
C ASN A 140 20.83 -33.65 -26.83
N PHE A 141 19.69 -32.99 -27.04
CA PHE A 141 18.64 -33.53 -27.89
C PHE A 141 19.06 -33.27 -29.34
N ASP A 142 19.73 -34.24 -29.95
CA ASP A 142 19.92 -34.24 -31.39
C ASP A 142 18.54 -34.33 -32.04
N LYS A 143 18.10 -33.24 -32.67
CA LYS A 143 16.93 -33.26 -33.55
C LYS A 143 17.30 -34.07 -34.78
N GLU A 144 16.94 -35.35 -34.80
CA GLU A 144 16.90 -36.10 -36.06
C GLU A 144 16.02 -35.32 -37.04
N LYS A 145 16.65 -34.89 -38.14
CA LYS A 145 16.00 -34.14 -39.21
C LYS A 145 14.97 -35.09 -39.84
N ALA A 146 13.68 -34.77 -39.74
CA ALA A 146 12.61 -35.56 -40.35
C ALA A 146 12.89 -35.79 -41.84
N PRO A 147 12.68 -37.01 -42.37
CA PRO A 147 12.98 -37.31 -43.77
C PRO A 147 12.09 -36.49 -44.71
N GLU A 148 12.72 -35.87 -45.72
CA GLU A 148 12.02 -35.14 -46.78
C GLU A 148 11.09 -36.09 -47.56
N VAL A 149 9.78 -35.89 -47.42
CA VAL A 149 8.79 -36.55 -48.28
C VAL A 149 8.77 -35.81 -49.62
N LYS A 150 9.33 -36.43 -50.67
CA LYS A 150 9.20 -35.91 -52.04
C LYS A 150 7.75 -36.07 -52.50
N PRO A 151 7.10 -35.01 -53.04
CA PRO A 151 5.76 -35.14 -53.60
C PRO A 151 5.82 -35.98 -54.89
N GLY A 152 5.11 -37.11 -54.89
CA GLY A 152 4.88 -37.91 -56.09
C GLY A 152 4.08 -37.12 -57.11
N HIS A 153 4.59 -37.03 -58.34
CA HIS A 153 3.78 -36.68 -59.50
C HIS A 153 2.91 -37.90 -59.82
N GLY A 154 1.59 -37.74 -59.69
CA GLY A 154 0.63 -38.69 -60.25
C GLY A 154 0.39 -38.34 -61.71
N ASP A 155 0.51 -39.35 -62.56
CA ASP A 155 0.05 -39.37 -63.95
C ASP A 155 -1.49 -39.27 -64.05
#